data_AF-A0A9W7E4Q6-F1
#
_entry.id   AF-A0A9W7E4Q6-F1
#
_cell.length_a   1.000
_cell.length_b   1.000
_cell.length_c   1.000
_cell.angle_alpha   90.00
_cell.angle_beta   90.00
_cell.angle_gamma   90.00
#
_symmetry.space_group_name_H-M   'P 1'
#
loop_
_entity.id
_entity.type
_entity.pdbx_description
1 polymer ?
#
loop_
_entity_poly.entity_id
_entity_poly.type
_entity_poly.pdbx_seq_one_letter_code
_entity_poly.pdbx_strand_id
1 'polypeptide(L)'
;MPPRLTGPQRKSTKSLTGDGQDSARMSIGSVWKAPAAPAASSPPKIIIAGAPASGKGTQCEIIKARYNVVHLSTGDMLRAAVAAGSEVGKKAKAQMEAGELVSDEVIIGVVKERLAQQYCRERGWLLDGFPRTRAQADALASAGITCDSFVFLKVPDEILVERVVGRRTDPETGKIYHLKFSPPPTEEIERRLTHRADDTEEKVKVRLKAFHENVNSISSCYTAVMFEVQGDQHKKNVEEIIVGHLDTLFKRNQETVDSSPPSPPPPPLAPLSQNDDKATILKLWLAMGGNEQTLTNGSDDMEDWKGITVRGGRVTKIGERIFGCNALNGEIPKEIGNCTKLTTVWLNENKLSGVIPKEIGNCTALTILDLSQNQLSGEIPKEIGNCTALTRLRLSNNQLSGVIPKEIGNCTALTNLNLSQNKLSGVIPKEIGSCTALTNIYLYENNLSGVIPKEIGNCTALTDITLSDNNLEGDFPESLSNCPSLYCVDIMQNNFSGKTIPAWLEPFHQKYTGTGDGKGLYSDWNKDELFLNKARKAIASIRNDEAEEEITELQRQLFVHAKSKDKTKTLETFEIIKRIAKGESERLGNEISQVLLFYRFRDNGHRYKNIDDIQEIPGGKQISLPGESPEE
;
A
#
# COMPACT_ATOMS: atom_id res chain seq x y z
N MET A 1 80.21 18.80 -41.98
CA MET A 1 79.54 20.05 -42.37
C MET A 1 78.50 20.41 -41.31
N PRO A 2 78.38 21.67 -40.89
CA PRO A 2 77.39 22.19 -39.91
C PRO A 2 76.10 22.65 -40.63
N PRO A 3 75.11 23.33 -39.97
CA PRO A 3 74.63 23.26 -38.58
C PRO A 3 73.06 23.34 -38.48
N ARG A 4 72.44 23.10 -37.30
CA ARG A 4 71.72 24.06 -36.40
C ARG A 4 70.38 24.64 -36.91
N LEU A 5 69.36 25.03 -36.12
CA LEU A 5 69.16 25.55 -34.74
C LEU A 5 67.60 25.52 -34.54
N THR A 6 66.94 25.55 -33.38
CA THR A 6 67.03 26.24 -32.07
C THR A 6 66.25 25.36 -31.05
N GLY A 7 66.42 25.34 -29.73
CA GLY A 7 66.66 26.36 -28.71
C GLY A 7 65.74 26.04 -27.49
N PRO A 8 66.00 26.55 -26.26
CA PRO A 8 66.30 25.64 -25.14
C PRO A 8 65.48 25.82 -23.82
N GLN A 9 65.48 24.72 -23.04
CA GLN A 9 65.71 24.53 -21.59
C GLN A 9 65.12 25.44 -20.46
N ARG A 10 64.53 24.71 -19.48
CA ARG A 10 64.79 24.71 -18.00
C ARG A 10 64.25 25.91 -17.18
N LYS A 11 63.84 25.80 -15.90
CA LYS A 11 64.43 25.05 -14.76
C LYS A 11 63.51 25.14 -13.51
N SER A 12 63.41 24.04 -12.76
CA SER A 12 63.56 23.88 -11.27
C SER A 12 62.83 24.84 -10.29
N THR A 13 62.24 24.42 -9.16
CA THR A 13 62.85 23.72 -8.01
C THR A 13 61.80 23.20 -7.01
N LYS A 14 62.17 22.17 -6.24
CA LYS A 14 61.51 21.62 -5.03
C LYS A 14 61.60 22.58 -3.83
N SER A 15 60.63 22.57 -2.89
CA SER A 15 60.79 22.06 -1.50
C SER A 15 59.61 22.35 -0.55
N LEU A 16 59.54 21.50 0.48
CA LEU A 16 58.59 21.22 1.57
C LEU A 16 58.17 22.35 2.56
N THR A 17 57.19 21.97 3.42
CA THR A 17 56.67 22.55 4.69
C THR A 17 55.58 23.62 4.51
N GLY A 18 54.46 23.71 5.24
CA GLY A 18 53.81 22.96 6.31
C GLY A 18 52.65 23.83 6.84
N ASP A 19 51.55 23.19 7.28
CA ASP A 19 50.41 23.66 8.09
C ASP A 19 49.38 24.71 7.60
N GLY A 20 48.10 24.35 7.83
CA GLY A 20 47.00 25.28 8.13
C GLY A 20 45.76 25.23 7.21
N GLN A 21 44.71 24.49 7.63
CA GLN A 21 43.24 24.71 7.47
C GLN A 21 42.72 25.41 6.18
N ASP A 22 41.71 24.94 5.43
CA ASP A 22 40.38 24.51 5.87
C ASP A 22 39.51 23.99 4.68
N SER A 23 38.46 23.22 4.99
CA SER A 23 37.21 23.00 4.21
C SER A 23 37.11 21.98 3.04
N ALA A 24 36.13 21.07 3.22
CA ALA A 24 35.11 20.59 2.26
C ALA A 24 35.19 19.15 1.68
N ARG A 25 34.23 18.35 2.17
CA ARG A 25 33.47 17.25 1.52
C ARG A 25 34.10 15.85 1.47
N MET A 26 33.82 15.10 2.54
CA MET A 26 33.77 13.63 2.52
C MET A 26 32.55 13.15 1.75
N SER A 27 32.80 12.28 0.77
CA SER A 27 31.82 11.48 0.05
C SER A 27 31.13 10.48 0.98
N ILE A 28 29.80 10.49 0.99
CA ILE A 28 28.98 9.58 1.79
C ILE A 28 28.92 8.22 1.10
N GLY A 29 29.10 7.19 1.93
CA GLY A 29 29.39 5.82 1.56
C GLY A 29 28.24 5.04 0.93
N SER A 30 28.69 3.99 0.26
CA SER A 30 28.01 2.84 -0.34
C SER A 30 26.72 2.38 0.37
N VAL A 31 25.63 2.34 -0.41
CA VAL A 31 24.41 1.62 -0.06
C VAL A 31 24.69 0.12 -0.13
N TRP A 32 24.69 -0.53 1.02
CA TRP A 32 24.79 -1.98 1.16
C TRP A 32 23.55 -2.64 0.52
N LYS A 33 23.74 -3.46 -0.53
CA LYS A 33 22.68 -4.32 -1.12
C LYS A 33 22.80 -5.71 -0.50
N ALA A 34 21.76 -6.15 0.20
CA ALA A 34 21.70 -7.51 0.73
C ALA A 34 21.65 -8.55 -0.43
N PRO A 35 22.38 -9.67 -0.35
CA PRO A 35 22.29 -10.74 -1.34
C PRO A 35 20.95 -11.50 -1.23
N ALA A 36 20.47 -12.01 -2.37
CA ALA A 36 19.24 -12.79 -2.46
C ALA A 36 19.35 -14.10 -1.68
N ALA A 37 18.33 -14.42 -0.88
CA ALA A 37 18.29 -15.66 -0.11
C ALA A 37 18.15 -16.90 -1.03
N PRO A 38 18.81 -18.02 -0.70
CA PRO A 38 18.70 -19.25 -1.47
C PRO A 38 17.34 -19.93 -1.25
N ALA A 39 16.75 -20.48 -2.32
CA ALA A 39 15.42 -21.10 -2.32
C ALA A 39 15.44 -22.48 -1.63
N ALA A 40 15.13 -22.55 -0.34
CA ALA A 40 15.01 -23.81 0.40
C ALA A 40 13.91 -24.71 -0.20
N SER A 41 14.19 -26.00 -0.37
CA SER A 41 13.29 -27.04 -0.91
C SER A 41 12.07 -27.32 -0.02
N SER A 42 12.11 -26.88 1.24
CA SER A 42 10.96 -26.74 2.14
C SER A 42 10.96 -25.35 2.79
N PRO A 43 9.79 -24.74 3.01
CA PRO A 43 9.70 -23.41 3.61
C PRO A 43 10.40 -23.34 4.97
N PRO A 44 11.27 -22.33 5.23
CA PRO A 44 12.09 -22.27 6.45
C PRO A 44 11.26 -22.20 7.73
N LYS A 45 11.59 -23.04 8.72
CA LYS A 45 10.94 -23.07 10.04
C LYS A 45 11.96 -22.77 11.12
N ILE A 46 11.87 -21.59 11.72
CA ILE A 46 12.89 -21.08 12.62
C ILE A 46 12.24 -20.73 13.96
N ILE A 47 12.90 -21.08 15.05
CA ILE A 47 12.59 -20.58 16.39
C ILE A 47 13.75 -19.71 16.84
N ILE A 48 13.45 -18.52 17.35
CA ILE A 48 14.42 -17.68 18.04
C ILE A 48 14.03 -17.47 19.49
N ALA A 49 14.95 -17.83 20.37
CA ALA A 49 14.76 -17.85 21.81
C ALA A 49 15.93 -17.15 22.53
N GLY A 50 15.71 -16.83 23.80
CA GLY A 50 16.66 -16.09 24.63
C GLY A 50 15.94 -15.22 25.64
N ALA A 51 16.68 -14.73 26.63
CA ALA A 51 16.14 -13.96 27.74
C ALA A 51 15.46 -12.63 27.29
N PRO A 52 14.59 -12.02 28.11
CA PRO A 52 14.06 -10.69 27.84
C PRO A 52 15.18 -9.69 27.49
N ALA A 53 14.98 -8.84 26.48
CA ALA A 53 15.98 -7.89 25.97
C ALA A 53 17.31 -8.47 25.43
N SER A 54 17.38 -9.77 25.16
CA SER A 54 18.55 -10.37 24.49
C SER A 54 18.78 -9.93 23.03
N GLY A 55 17.84 -9.17 22.43
CA GLY A 55 17.94 -8.69 21.05
C GLY A 55 17.15 -9.51 20.02
N LYS A 56 16.31 -10.48 20.46
CA LYS A 56 15.49 -11.33 19.57
C LYS A 56 14.71 -10.55 18.52
N GLY A 57 13.93 -9.55 18.92
CA GLY A 57 13.10 -8.78 17.98
C GLY A 57 13.92 -8.10 16.88
N THR A 58 15.10 -7.57 17.21
CA THR A 58 16.02 -6.98 16.23
C THR A 58 16.48 -8.02 15.21
N GLN A 59 16.85 -9.22 15.67
CA GLN A 59 17.26 -10.31 14.79
C GLN A 59 16.07 -10.88 13.99
N CYS A 60 14.86 -10.86 14.54
CA CYS A 60 13.65 -11.30 13.84
C CYS A 60 13.37 -10.49 12.60
N GLU A 61 13.46 -9.16 12.67
CA GLU A 61 13.23 -8.29 11.51
C GLU A 61 14.23 -8.58 10.39
N ILE A 62 15.48 -8.88 10.75
CA ILE A 62 16.54 -9.24 9.79
C ILE A 62 16.23 -10.59 9.13
N ILE A 63 15.93 -11.63 9.93
CA ILE A 63 15.59 -12.97 9.42
C ILE A 63 14.33 -12.92 8.55
N LYS A 64 13.29 -12.21 8.99
CA LYS A 64 12.04 -11.99 8.24
C LYS A 64 12.32 -11.33 6.89
N ALA A 65 13.12 -10.27 6.87
CA ALA A 65 13.48 -9.57 5.64
C ALA A 65 14.33 -10.42 4.70
N ARG A 66 15.29 -11.20 5.24
CA ARG A 66 16.21 -12.02 4.43
C ARG A 66 15.52 -13.25 3.84
N TYR A 67 14.82 -14.03 4.67
CA TYR A 67 14.27 -15.33 4.27
C TYR A 67 12.80 -15.28 3.88
N ASN A 68 12.17 -14.09 3.93
CA ASN A 68 10.77 -13.88 3.57
C ASN A 68 9.77 -14.75 4.37
N VAL A 69 10.14 -15.16 5.58
CA VAL A 69 9.31 -15.97 6.49
C VAL A 69 8.25 -15.14 7.20
N VAL A 70 7.19 -15.79 7.65
CA VAL A 70 6.19 -15.16 8.52
C VAL A 70 6.80 -14.98 9.91
N HIS A 71 6.80 -13.77 10.45
CA HIS A 71 7.19 -13.53 11.85
C HIS A 71 5.98 -13.63 12.78
N LEU A 72 6.07 -14.50 13.78
CA LEU A 72 5.05 -14.73 14.80
C LEU A 72 5.60 -14.36 16.17
N SER A 73 5.32 -13.14 16.60
CA SER A 73 5.61 -12.66 17.96
C SER A 73 4.45 -12.97 18.90
N THR A 74 4.65 -13.89 19.83
CA THR A 74 3.61 -14.25 20.82
C THR A 74 3.19 -13.07 21.68
N GLY A 75 4.12 -12.15 21.99
CA GLY A 75 3.81 -10.93 22.73
C GLY A 75 2.88 -9.99 21.97
N ASP A 76 3.10 -9.81 20.66
CA ASP A 76 2.25 -8.94 19.83
C ASP A 76 0.89 -9.57 19.57
N MET A 77 0.85 -10.89 19.34
CA MET A 77 -0.39 -11.63 19.18
C MET A 77 -1.28 -11.53 20.43
N LEU A 78 -0.70 -11.67 21.63
CA LEU A 78 -1.45 -11.53 22.88
C LEU A 78 -1.90 -10.09 23.13
N ARG A 79 -1.04 -9.08 22.87
CA ARG A 79 -1.42 -7.66 22.99
C ARG A 79 -2.54 -7.29 22.04
N ALA A 80 -2.49 -7.75 20.79
CA ALA A 80 -3.57 -7.56 19.82
C ALA A 80 -4.86 -8.24 20.29
N ALA A 81 -4.77 -9.45 20.86
CA ALA A 81 -5.92 -10.16 21.42
C ALA A 81 -6.56 -9.41 22.60
N VAL A 82 -5.74 -8.82 23.49
CA VAL A 82 -6.17 -7.97 24.62
C VAL A 82 -6.84 -6.69 24.12
N ALA A 83 -6.22 -6.00 23.15
CA ALA A 83 -6.76 -4.76 22.56
C ALA A 83 -8.08 -4.99 21.84
N ALA A 84 -8.23 -6.14 21.17
CA ALA A 84 -9.47 -6.54 20.50
C ALA A 84 -10.58 -7.01 21.46
N GLY A 85 -10.32 -7.12 22.76
CA GLY A 85 -11.29 -7.61 23.75
C GLY A 85 -11.72 -9.07 23.53
N SER A 86 -10.93 -9.87 22.83
CA SER A 86 -11.22 -11.28 22.56
C SER A 86 -11.24 -12.13 23.84
N GLU A 87 -11.92 -13.28 23.84
CA GLU A 87 -11.92 -14.20 25.01
C GLU A 87 -10.51 -14.66 25.41
N VAL A 88 -9.63 -14.89 24.42
CA VAL A 88 -8.19 -15.14 24.62
C VAL A 88 -7.51 -13.94 25.28
N GLY A 89 -7.78 -12.73 24.79
CA GLY A 89 -7.26 -11.48 25.33
C GLY A 89 -7.71 -11.22 26.77
N LYS A 90 -8.99 -11.47 27.09
CA LYS A 90 -9.53 -11.33 28.45
C LYS A 90 -8.81 -12.27 29.42
N LYS A 91 -8.57 -13.53 29.04
CA LYS A 91 -7.82 -14.51 29.84
C LYS A 91 -6.35 -14.12 30.00
N ALA A 92 -5.72 -13.59 28.95
CA ALA A 92 -4.30 -13.20 28.96
C ALA A 92 -4.02 -11.90 29.71
N LYS A 93 -4.97 -10.94 29.73
CA LYS A 93 -4.78 -9.57 30.22
C LYS A 93 -4.25 -9.52 31.67
N ALA A 94 -4.92 -10.21 32.59
CA ALA A 94 -4.54 -10.18 34.01
C ALA A 94 -3.13 -10.75 34.27
N GLN A 95 -2.77 -11.83 33.59
CA GLN A 95 -1.45 -12.47 33.71
C GLN A 95 -0.35 -11.59 33.11
N MET A 96 -0.63 -10.94 31.97
CA MET A 96 0.30 -10.01 31.33
C MET A 96 0.54 -8.75 32.18
N GLU A 97 -0.50 -8.21 32.82
CA GLU A 97 -0.40 -7.04 33.72
C GLU A 97 0.41 -7.37 34.99
N ALA A 98 0.28 -8.59 35.51
CA ALA A 98 1.08 -9.11 36.63
C ALA A 98 2.55 -9.42 36.24
N GLY A 99 2.89 -9.44 34.94
CA GLY A 99 4.21 -9.84 34.46
C GLY A 99 4.45 -11.35 34.47
N GLU A 100 3.39 -12.14 34.69
CA GLU A 100 3.41 -13.59 34.69
C GLU A 100 3.37 -14.17 33.27
N LEU A 101 3.70 -15.46 33.13
CA LEU A 101 3.50 -16.18 31.88
C LEU A 101 2.01 -16.43 31.66
N VAL A 102 1.52 -16.11 30.46
CA VAL A 102 0.17 -16.49 30.05
C VAL A 102 0.08 -18.02 30.03
N SER A 103 -1.03 -18.55 30.56
CA SER A 103 -1.23 -20.00 30.67
C SER A 103 -0.97 -20.74 29.35
N ASP A 104 -0.27 -21.88 29.45
CA ASP A 104 0.19 -22.66 28.30
C ASP A 104 -0.96 -23.03 27.36
N GLU A 105 -2.12 -23.41 27.90
CA GLU A 105 -3.32 -23.75 27.12
C GLU A 105 -3.76 -22.64 26.16
N VAL A 106 -3.81 -21.40 26.65
CA VAL A 106 -4.27 -20.24 25.87
C VAL A 106 -3.28 -19.91 24.75
N ILE A 107 -1.99 -19.86 25.06
CA ILE A 107 -0.98 -19.46 24.07
C ILE A 107 -0.69 -20.56 23.05
N ILE A 108 -0.74 -21.84 23.44
CA ILE A 108 -0.56 -22.97 22.53
C ILE A 108 -1.64 -22.98 21.44
N GLY A 109 -2.91 -22.74 21.82
CA GLY A 109 -4.02 -22.68 20.86
C GLY A 109 -3.81 -21.58 19.82
N VAL A 110 -3.49 -20.38 20.28
CA VAL A 110 -3.24 -19.20 19.43
C VAL A 110 -2.08 -19.42 18.45
N VAL A 111 -0.98 -20.01 18.93
CA VAL A 111 0.20 -20.29 18.09
C VAL A 111 -0.09 -21.39 17.07
N LYS A 112 -0.75 -22.48 17.47
CA LYS A 112 -1.12 -23.59 16.56
C LYS A 112 -2.04 -23.11 15.43
N GLU A 113 -3.07 -22.33 15.77
CA GLU A 113 -4.00 -21.79 14.78
C GLU A 113 -3.28 -20.88 13.78
N ARG A 114 -2.39 -20.00 14.26
CA ARG A 114 -1.62 -19.09 13.39
C ARG A 114 -0.65 -19.85 12.48
N LEU A 115 0.05 -20.86 13.01
CA LEU A 115 0.96 -21.70 12.22
C LEU A 115 0.21 -22.56 11.19
N ALA A 116 -1.06 -22.90 11.44
CA ALA A 116 -1.88 -23.68 10.52
C ALA A 116 -2.29 -22.90 9.27
N GLN A 117 -2.19 -21.57 9.25
CA GLN A 117 -2.61 -20.72 8.13
C GLN A 117 -1.75 -20.95 6.88
N GLN A 118 -2.37 -20.88 5.70
CA GLN A 118 -1.77 -21.29 4.43
C GLN A 118 -0.43 -20.60 4.12
N TYR A 119 -0.32 -19.29 4.37
CA TYR A 119 0.90 -18.54 4.10
C TYR A 119 2.07 -18.92 5.04
N CYS A 120 1.81 -19.43 6.26
CA CYS A 120 2.85 -20.02 7.12
C CYS A 120 3.38 -21.34 6.56
N ARG A 121 2.51 -22.11 5.86
CA ARG A 121 2.89 -23.36 5.20
C ARG A 121 3.67 -23.14 3.92
N GLU A 122 3.39 -22.05 3.19
CA GLU A 122 4.01 -21.75 1.90
C GLU A 122 5.33 -20.99 2.04
N ARG A 123 5.41 -20.02 2.97
CA ARG A 123 6.60 -19.17 3.15
C ARG A 123 7.53 -19.62 4.27
N GLY A 124 7.04 -20.51 5.13
CA GLY A 124 7.72 -20.84 6.38
C GLY A 124 7.46 -19.78 7.45
N TRP A 125 7.97 -20.04 8.64
CA TRP A 125 7.63 -19.28 9.83
C TRP A 125 8.83 -19.08 10.75
N LEU A 126 8.77 -17.98 11.48
CA LEU A 126 9.73 -17.57 12.50
C LEU A 126 8.96 -17.31 13.79
N LEU A 127 9.10 -18.20 14.78
CA LEU A 127 8.55 -18.01 16.12
C LEU A 127 9.51 -17.18 16.98
N ASP A 128 9.01 -16.05 17.48
CA ASP A 128 9.74 -15.17 18.39
C ASP A 128 9.26 -15.34 19.83
N GLY A 129 10.16 -15.86 20.66
CA GLY A 129 9.91 -15.99 22.10
C GLY A 129 8.86 -17.04 22.45
N PHE A 130 8.76 -18.12 21.67
CA PHE A 130 7.96 -19.32 21.95
C PHE A 130 8.67 -20.55 21.38
N PRO A 131 8.73 -21.69 22.09
CA PRO A 131 8.15 -21.96 23.43
C PRO A 131 8.92 -21.29 24.59
N ARG A 132 8.24 -21.13 25.73
CA ARG A 132 8.74 -20.58 27.00
C ARG A 132 8.66 -21.54 28.19
N THR A 133 7.98 -22.67 28.03
CA THR A 133 7.91 -23.76 29.02
C THR A 133 8.13 -25.10 28.33
N ARG A 134 8.44 -26.15 29.10
CA ARG A 134 8.54 -27.52 28.57
C ARG A 134 7.23 -28.00 27.96
N ALA A 135 6.10 -27.74 28.60
CA ALA A 135 4.79 -28.16 28.11
C ALA A 135 4.43 -27.51 26.76
N GLN A 136 4.83 -26.26 26.53
CA GLN A 136 4.67 -25.61 25.21
C GLN A 136 5.51 -26.29 24.13
N ALA A 137 6.76 -26.66 24.43
CA ALA A 137 7.62 -27.39 23.51
C ALA A 137 7.05 -28.79 23.18
N ASP A 138 6.61 -29.53 24.19
CA ASP A 138 6.00 -30.85 24.02
C ASP A 138 4.69 -30.77 23.22
N ALA A 139 3.90 -29.70 23.40
CA ALA A 139 2.66 -29.49 22.67
C ALA A 139 2.86 -29.14 21.18
N LEU A 140 3.95 -28.45 20.83
CA LEU A 140 4.36 -28.25 19.44
C LEU A 140 4.79 -29.58 18.82
N ALA A 141 5.66 -30.33 19.51
CA ALA A 141 6.15 -31.62 19.04
C ALA A 141 5.00 -32.62 18.81
N SER A 142 4.06 -32.70 19.76
CA SER A 142 2.87 -33.57 19.67
C SER A 142 1.93 -33.19 18.52
N ALA A 143 1.98 -31.93 18.06
CA ALA A 143 1.23 -31.46 16.89
C ALA A 143 2.00 -31.63 15.57
N GLY A 144 3.17 -32.26 15.59
CA GLY A 144 4.04 -32.40 14.41
C GLY A 144 4.69 -31.08 13.96
N ILE A 145 4.70 -30.06 14.81
CA ILE A 145 5.30 -28.76 14.50
C ILE A 145 6.78 -28.81 14.90
N THR A 146 7.64 -29.02 13.91
CA THR A 146 9.10 -29.05 14.06
C THR A 146 9.75 -27.83 13.40
N CYS A 147 10.92 -27.43 13.89
CA CYS A 147 11.73 -26.38 13.28
C CYS A 147 13.03 -26.95 12.70
N ASP A 148 13.57 -26.26 11.70
CA ASP A 148 14.85 -26.59 11.07
C ASP A 148 16.02 -26.06 11.90
N SER A 149 15.82 -24.93 12.59
CA SER A 149 16.81 -24.29 13.43
C SER A 149 16.17 -23.67 14.67
N PHE A 150 16.79 -23.89 15.82
CA PHE A 150 16.48 -23.23 17.08
C PHE A 150 17.65 -22.31 17.46
N VAL A 151 17.50 -21.01 17.21
CA VAL A 151 18.53 -20.01 17.48
C VAL A 151 18.37 -19.48 18.89
N PHE A 152 19.39 -19.66 19.74
CA PHE A 152 19.36 -19.27 21.13
C PHE A 152 20.36 -18.14 21.42
N LEU A 153 19.86 -16.95 21.77
CA LEU A 153 20.67 -15.78 22.10
C LEU A 153 21.09 -15.80 23.57
N LYS A 154 22.39 -16.00 23.82
CA LYS A 154 23.02 -15.92 25.15
C LYS A 154 23.50 -14.50 25.44
N VAL A 155 22.99 -13.90 26.50
CA VAL A 155 23.42 -12.58 26.98
C VAL A 155 23.48 -12.62 28.50
N PRO A 156 24.56 -12.14 29.15
CA PRO A 156 24.67 -12.04 30.60
C PRO A 156 23.55 -11.19 31.23
N ASP A 157 23.07 -11.59 32.40
CA ASP A 157 21.93 -10.96 33.09
C ASP A 157 22.18 -9.49 33.41
N GLU A 158 23.42 -9.13 33.74
CA GLU A 158 23.81 -7.75 34.06
C GLU A 158 23.57 -6.84 32.86
N ILE A 159 23.88 -7.32 31.66
CA ILE A 159 23.66 -6.60 30.40
C ILE A 159 22.17 -6.54 30.07
N LEU A 160 21.42 -7.61 30.35
CA LEU A 160 19.98 -7.67 30.09
C LEU A 160 19.19 -6.68 30.95
N VAL A 161 19.53 -6.57 32.23
CA VAL A 161 18.92 -5.59 33.15
C VAL A 161 19.20 -4.17 32.65
N GLU A 162 20.46 -3.85 32.32
CA GLU A 162 20.83 -2.53 31.75
C GLU A 162 20.02 -2.24 30.47
N ARG A 163 19.93 -3.24 29.57
CA ARG A 163 19.22 -3.11 28.29
C ARG A 163 17.72 -2.86 28.44
N VAL A 164 17.08 -3.39 29.48
CA VAL A 164 15.64 -3.13 29.70
C VAL A 164 15.44 -1.76 30.32
N VAL A 165 16.19 -1.41 31.37
CA VAL A 165 16.04 -0.12 32.06
C VAL A 165 16.36 1.06 31.13
N GLY A 166 17.30 0.88 30.20
CA GLY A 166 17.64 1.88 29.17
C GLY A 166 16.71 1.91 27.95
N ARG A 167 15.73 0.99 27.87
CA ARG A 167 14.80 0.89 26.74
C ARG A 167 13.74 1.98 26.79
N ARG A 168 13.42 2.52 25.63
CA ARG A 168 12.40 3.55 25.46
C ARG A 168 11.53 3.22 24.26
N THR A 169 10.25 3.53 24.32
CA THR A 169 9.31 3.31 23.21
C THR A 169 8.77 4.65 22.76
N ASP A 170 8.85 4.91 21.47
CA ASP A 170 8.20 6.05 20.84
C ASP A 170 6.68 5.78 20.80
N PRO A 171 5.84 6.55 21.53
CA PRO A 171 4.41 6.31 21.58
C PRO A 171 3.71 6.58 20.24
N GLU A 172 4.29 7.38 19.36
CA GLU A 172 3.69 7.70 18.05
C GLU A 172 3.97 6.62 17.01
N THR A 173 5.19 6.04 17.02
CA THR A 173 5.60 5.06 16.00
C THR A 173 5.65 3.62 16.52
N GLY A 174 5.56 3.42 17.83
CA GLY A 174 5.79 2.13 18.49
C GLY A 174 7.26 1.66 18.46
N LYS A 175 8.17 2.45 17.86
CA LYS A 175 9.56 2.06 17.66
C LYS A 175 10.33 2.06 18.98
N ILE A 176 11.15 1.02 19.16
CA ILE A 176 11.96 0.84 20.36
C ILE A 176 13.33 1.48 20.15
N TYR A 177 13.73 2.32 21.09
CA TYR A 177 15.04 2.94 21.20
C TYR A 177 15.73 2.48 22.49
N HIS A 178 17.05 2.68 22.55
CA HIS A 178 17.82 2.49 23.76
C HIS A 178 18.79 3.65 23.92
N LEU A 179 18.76 4.34 25.06
CA LEU A 179 19.52 5.58 25.29
C LEU A 179 21.03 5.43 25.01
N LYS A 180 21.60 4.27 25.34
CA LYS A 180 23.01 3.93 25.06
C LYS A 180 23.28 3.21 23.72
N PHE A 181 22.56 2.14 23.40
CA PHE A 181 22.90 1.23 22.28
C PHE A 181 22.20 1.53 20.96
N SER A 182 21.09 2.26 20.98
CA SER A 182 20.33 2.65 19.79
C SER A 182 19.56 3.93 20.09
N PRO A 183 20.28 5.07 20.25
CA PRO A 183 19.67 6.32 20.66
C PRO A 183 18.65 6.81 19.62
N PRO A 184 17.66 7.60 20.04
CA PRO A 184 16.74 8.26 19.11
C PRO A 184 17.51 9.14 18.12
N PRO A 185 17.04 9.26 16.87
CA PRO A 185 17.77 9.97 15.82
C PRO A 185 17.64 11.50 15.92
N THR A 186 16.69 12.01 16.69
CA THR A 186 16.46 13.45 16.93
C THR A 186 16.06 13.70 18.38
N GLU A 187 16.38 14.90 18.90
CA GLU A 187 15.95 15.32 20.24
C GLU A 187 14.42 15.40 20.37
N GLU A 188 13.72 15.67 19.26
CA GLU A 188 12.26 15.68 19.23
C GLU A 188 11.69 14.29 19.53
N ILE A 189 12.25 13.25 18.90
CA ILE A 189 11.88 11.87 19.19
C ILE A 189 12.27 11.53 20.63
N GLU A 190 13.46 11.95 21.08
CA GLU A 190 13.92 11.72 22.46
C GLU A 190 12.95 12.28 23.51
N ARG A 191 12.46 13.51 23.31
CA ARG A 191 11.55 14.19 24.24
C ARG A 191 10.19 13.50 24.40
N ARG A 192 9.72 12.79 23.38
CA ARG A 192 8.43 12.06 23.43
C ARG A 192 8.55 10.60 23.82
N LEU A 193 9.77 10.08 23.99
CA LEU A 193 9.97 8.68 24.34
C LEU A 193 9.36 8.35 25.71
N THR A 194 8.63 7.25 25.78
CA THR A 194 8.03 6.74 27.01
C THR A 194 8.74 5.49 27.50
N HIS A 195 8.69 5.28 28.81
CA HIS A 195 9.13 4.03 29.43
C HIS A 195 7.93 3.09 29.55
N ARG A 196 8.09 1.81 29.20
CA ARG A 196 7.00 0.86 29.37
C ARG A 196 6.79 0.57 30.85
N ALA A 197 5.53 0.38 31.25
CA ALA A 197 5.18 0.06 32.63
C ALA A 197 5.74 -1.30 33.11
N ASP A 198 6.17 -2.18 32.19
CA ASP A 198 6.79 -3.48 32.46
C ASP A 198 8.33 -3.48 32.40
N ASP A 199 8.96 -2.34 32.11
CA ASP A 199 10.42 -2.19 31.94
C ASP A 199 11.16 -1.76 33.22
N THR A 200 10.59 -2.03 34.39
CA THR A 200 11.23 -1.77 35.70
C THR A 200 12.24 -2.86 36.06
N GLU A 201 13.30 -2.51 36.80
CA GLU A 201 14.32 -3.46 37.24
C GLU A 201 13.74 -4.67 37.99
N GLU A 202 12.75 -4.45 38.86
CA GLU A 202 12.08 -5.48 39.65
C GLU A 202 11.36 -6.50 38.75
N LYS A 203 10.56 -6.01 37.80
CA LYS A 203 9.83 -6.87 36.84
C LYS A 203 10.78 -7.63 35.91
N VAL A 204 11.91 -7.05 35.53
CA VAL A 204 12.92 -7.74 34.72
C VAL A 204 13.55 -8.89 35.47
N LYS A 205 13.90 -8.71 36.75
CA LYS A 205 14.42 -9.78 37.60
C LYS A 205 13.43 -10.94 37.73
N VAL A 206 12.14 -10.66 37.89
CA VAL A 206 11.08 -11.69 37.90
C VAL A 206 11.06 -12.48 36.57
N ARG A 207 11.11 -11.77 35.43
CA ARG A 207 11.11 -12.42 34.10
C ARG A 207 12.39 -13.22 33.82
N LEU A 208 13.55 -12.76 34.30
CA LEU A 208 14.81 -13.49 34.20
C LEU A 208 14.80 -14.76 35.05
N LYS A 209 14.27 -14.70 36.27
CA LYS A 209 14.10 -15.88 37.12
C LYS A 209 13.25 -16.95 36.43
N ALA A 210 12.07 -16.57 35.94
CA ALA A 210 11.18 -17.49 35.21
C ALA A 210 11.84 -18.04 33.93
N PHE A 211 12.66 -17.24 33.23
CA PHE A 211 13.43 -17.71 32.08
C PHE A 211 14.45 -18.78 32.47
N HIS A 212 15.27 -18.56 33.50
CA HIS A 212 16.29 -19.51 33.94
C HIS A 212 15.72 -20.83 34.48
N GLU A 213 14.56 -20.77 35.15
CA GLU A 213 13.85 -21.96 35.62
C GLU A 213 13.42 -22.87 34.46
N ASN A 214 13.06 -22.29 33.31
CA ASN A 214 12.49 -23.04 32.19
C ASN A 214 13.48 -23.34 31.07
N VAL A 215 14.49 -22.49 30.85
CA VAL A 215 15.34 -22.52 29.65
C VAL A 215 16.03 -23.86 29.43
N ASN A 216 16.58 -24.47 30.49
CA ASN A 216 17.28 -25.75 30.37
C ASN A 216 16.34 -26.88 29.91
N SER A 217 15.10 -26.89 30.42
CA SER A 217 14.09 -27.88 30.05
C SER A 217 13.66 -27.75 28.58
N ILE A 218 13.61 -26.52 28.05
CA ILE A 218 13.29 -26.25 26.65
C ILE A 218 14.48 -26.58 25.75
N SER A 219 15.68 -26.12 26.10
CA SER A 219 16.90 -26.36 25.31
C SER A 219 17.18 -27.85 25.11
N SER A 220 16.84 -28.69 26.09
CA SER A 220 16.94 -30.15 25.97
C SER A 220 16.05 -30.76 24.89
N CYS A 221 14.94 -30.11 24.53
CA CYS A 221 14.01 -30.59 23.50
C CYS A 221 14.50 -30.28 22.08
N TYR A 222 15.36 -29.27 21.93
CA TYR A 222 15.81 -28.76 20.64
C TYR A 222 17.31 -29.00 20.38
N THR A 223 17.98 -29.82 21.21
CA THR A 223 19.43 -30.03 21.15
C THR A 223 19.94 -30.42 19.75
N ALA A 224 19.15 -31.18 18.98
CA ALA A 224 19.53 -31.61 17.63
C ALA A 224 19.56 -30.48 16.58
N VAL A 225 18.83 -29.38 16.82
CA VAL A 225 18.70 -28.23 15.90
C VAL A 225 19.11 -26.90 16.57
N MET A 226 19.73 -26.98 17.75
CA MET A 226 20.13 -25.83 18.57
C MET A 226 21.35 -25.14 17.96
N PHE A 227 21.27 -23.83 17.82
CA PHE A 227 22.39 -22.96 17.47
C PHE A 227 22.49 -21.81 18.45
N GLU A 228 23.51 -21.86 19.31
CA GLU A 228 23.73 -20.86 20.34
C GLU A 228 24.57 -19.70 19.81
N VAL A 229 24.14 -18.47 20.09
CA VAL A 229 24.80 -17.24 19.65
C VAL A 229 25.00 -16.31 20.82
N GLN A 230 26.22 -15.81 20.98
CA GLN A 230 26.52 -14.79 21.98
C GLN A 230 25.99 -13.42 21.52
N GLY A 231 24.99 -12.89 22.23
CA GLY A 231 24.23 -11.67 21.88
C GLY A 231 24.67 -10.39 22.61
N ASP A 232 25.77 -10.44 23.35
CA ASP A 232 26.41 -9.27 23.99
C ASP A 232 27.25 -8.43 23.01
N GLN A 233 27.37 -8.87 21.76
CA GLN A 233 28.13 -8.20 20.71
C GLN A 233 27.33 -7.10 19.99
N HIS A 234 28.02 -6.33 19.13
CA HIS A 234 27.38 -5.36 18.25
C HIS A 234 26.37 -6.04 17.31
N LYS A 235 25.23 -5.37 17.06
CA LYS A 235 24.08 -5.95 16.34
C LYS A 235 24.41 -6.62 15.00
N LYS A 236 25.35 -6.03 14.24
CA LYS A 236 25.79 -6.55 12.94
C LYS A 236 26.57 -7.86 13.05
N ASN A 237 27.36 -8.03 14.11
CA ASN A 237 28.14 -9.26 14.30
C ASN A 237 27.20 -10.42 14.66
N VAL A 238 26.22 -10.16 15.54
CA VAL A 238 25.18 -11.14 15.89
C VAL A 238 24.37 -11.53 14.65
N GLU A 239 24.02 -10.55 13.81
CA GLU A 239 23.36 -10.76 12.52
C GLU A 239 24.19 -11.65 11.59
N GLU A 240 25.46 -11.33 11.36
CA GLU A 240 26.33 -12.10 10.47
C GLU A 240 26.47 -13.57 10.91
N ILE A 241 26.58 -13.82 12.22
CA ILE A 241 26.66 -15.17 12.79
C ILE A 241 25.37 -15.96 12.53
N ILE A 242 24.20 -15.37 12.85
CA ILE A 242 22.91 -16.04 12.69
C ILE A 242 22.60 -16.30 11.22
N VAL A 243 22.81 -15.28 10.38
CA VAL A 243 22.57 -15.36 8.95
C VAL A 243 23.48 -16.39 8.30
N GLY A 244 24.79 -16.39 8.63
CA GLY A 244 25.74 -17.36 8.09
C GLY A 244 25.38 -18.81 8.42
N HIS A 245 24.90 -19.08 9.64
CA HIS A 245 24.40 -20.40 10.04
C HIS A 245 23.18 -20.83 9.23
N LEU A 246 22.17 -19.95 9.15
CA LEU A 246 20.93 -20.25 8.44
C LEU A 246 21.13 -20.44 6.93
N ASP A 247 21.97 -19.61 6.30
CA ASP A 247 22.33 -19.78 4.88
C ASP A 247 23.01 -21.14 4.64
N THR A 248 23.92 -21.56 5.53
CA THR A 248 24.60 -22.86 5.45
C THR A 248 23.62 -24.03 5.61
N LEU A 249 22.71 -23.93 6.59
CA LEU A 249 21.69 -24.93 6.86
C LEU A 249 20.76 -25.12 5.66
N PHE A 250 20.23 -24.03 5.11
CA PHE A 250 19.28 -24.10 4.01
C PHE A 250 19.93 -24.52 2.70
N LYS A 251 21.22 -24.22 2.50
CA LYS A 251 21.99 -24.75 1.37
C LYS A 251 22.18 -26.27 1.47
N ARG A 252 22.56 -26.80 2.64
CA ARG A 252 22.70 -28.26 2.86
C ARG A 252 21.38 -29.02 2.66
N ASN A 253 20.26 -28.42 3.06
CA ASN A 253 18.94 -29.02 2.89
C ASN A 253 18.47 -29.05 1.41
N GLN A 254 19.07 -28.23 0.54
CA GLN A 254 18.85 -28.33 -0.91
C GLN A 254 19.68 -29.48 -1.51
N GLU A 255 20.96 -29.59 -1.14
CA GLU A 255 21.89 -30.60 -1.68
C GLU A 255 21.52 -32.05 -1.31
N THR A 256 20.87 -32.26 -0.16
CA THR A 256 20.44 -33.59 0.30
C THR A 256 19.23 -34.14 -0.47
N VAL A 257 18.39 -33.27 -1.04
CA VAL A 257 17.19 -33.65 -1.81
C VAL A 257 17.55 -34.12 -3.23
N ASP A 258 18.66 -33.65 -3.80
CA ASP A 258 19.14 -33.98 -5.16
C ASP A 258 19.74 -35.39 -5.32
N SER A 259 19.83 -36.20 -4.24
CA SER A 259 20.56 -37.49 -4.24
C SER A 259 19.70 -38.76 -4.19
N SER A 260 18.36 -38.67 -4.25
CA SER A 260 17.46 -39.84 -4.17
C SER A 260 16.79 -40.16 -5.53
N PRO A 261 16.70 -41.44 -5.99
CA PRO A 261 16.18 -41.75 -7.32
C PRO A 261 14.64 -41.77 -7.37
N PRO A 262 13.98 -41.09 -8.33
CA PRO A 262 12.52 -41.07 -8.41
C PRO A 262 11.95 -42.09 -9.43
N SER A 263 10.77 -42.63 -9.08
CA SER A 263 9.80 -43.25 -10.01
C SER A 263 9.15 -42.17 -10.89
N PRO A 264 8.62 -42.46 -12.09
CA PRO A 264 8.34 -41.41 -13.08
C PRO A 264 6.95 -40.76 -12.90
N PRO A 265 6.88 -39.41 -12.84
CA PRO A 265 5.70 -38.63 -13.19
C PRO A 265 6.03 -37.62 -14.33
N PRO A 266 5.04 -36.88 -14.88
CA PRO A 266 5.00 -36.44 -16.27
C PRO A 266 6.08 -35.38 -16.62
N PRO A 267 6.40 -35.16 -17.91
CA PRO A 267 7.55 -34.36 -18.29
C PRO A 267 7.46 -32.93 -17.74
N PRO A 268 8.55 -32.39 -17.16
CA PRO A 268 8.57 -31.03 -16.62
C PRO A 268 8.67 -29.99 -17.74
N LEU A 269 7.91 -28.91 -17.61
CA LEU A 269 8.10 -27.66 -18.35
C LEU A 269 9.47 -27.06 -17.98
N ALA A 270 10.22 -26.65 -19.01
CA ALA A 270 11.60 -26.16 -18.95
C ALA A 270 11.81 -24.93 -18.05
N PRO A 271 13.04 -24.67 -17.57
CA PRO A 271 13.36 -23.46 -16.80
C PRO A 271 13.16 -22.20 -17.65
N LEU A 272 12.31 -21.28 -17.17
CA LEU A 272 11.98 -20.06 -17.91
C LEU A 272 13.20 -19.14 -17.98
N SER A 273 13.66 -18.92 -19.22
CA SER A 273 14.84 -18.13 -19.54
C SER A 273 14.46 -16.64 -19.63
N GLN A 274 15.43 -15.73 -19.58
CA GLN A 274 15.71 -14.92 -20.77
C GLN A 274 14.50 -14.42 -21.62
N ASN A 275 14.02 -15.39 -22.40
CA ASN A 275 13.07 -15.28 -23.50
C ASN A 275 11.59 -15.23 -23.09
N ASP A 276 11.24 -15.51 -21.82
CA ASP A 276 9.83 -15.62 -21.44
C ASP A 276 9.15 -14.28 -21.22
N ASP A 277 9.79 -13.31 -20.55
CA ASP A 277 9.19 -11.97 -20.39
C ASP A 277 9.11 -11.25 -21.75
N LYS A 278 10.10 -11.42 -22.64
CA LYS A 278 10.08 -10.86 -24.01
C LYS A 278 8.90 -11.36 -24.82
N ALA A 279 8.78 -12.68 -24.96
CA ALA A 279 7.70 -13.31 -25.69
C ALA A 279 6.33 -13.03 -25.03
N THR A 280 6.29 -12.96 -23.70
CA THR A 280 5.07 -12.66 -22.94
C THR A 280 4.61 -11.23 -23.18
N ILE A 281 5.49 -10.22 -23.09
CA ILE A 281 5.12 -8.82 -23.35
C ILE A 281 4.73 -8.61 -24.82
N LEU A 282 5.42 -9.26 -25.77
CA LEU A 282 5.03 -9.18 -27.18
C LEU A 282 3.63 -9.76 -27.41
N LYS A 283 3.35 -10.93 -26.82
CA LYS A 283 2.01 -11.56 -26.86
C LYS A 283 0.96 -10.69 -26.20
N LEU A 284 1.25 -10.13 -25.02
CA LEU A 284 0.36 -9.21 -24.31
C LEU A 284 0.01 -8.02 -25.21
N TRP A 285 1.01 -7.38 -25.79
CA TRP A 285 0.83 -6.20 -26.63
C TRP A 285 0.00 -6.50 -27.88
N LEU A 286 0.30 -7.60 -28.57
CA LEU A 286 -0.45 -8.03 -29.75
C LEU A 286 -1.88 -8.45 -29.39
N ALA A 287 -2.08 -9.17 -28.29
CA ALA A 287 -3.40 -9.59 -27.81
C ALA A 287 -4.29 -8.40 -27.45
N MET A 288 -3.68 -7.31 -26.97
CA MET A 288 -4.35 -6.05 -26.71
C MET A 288 -4.58 -5.21 -27.99
N GLY A 289 -4.34 -5.75 -29.19
CA GLY A 289 -4.54 -5.04 -30.46
C GLY A 289 -3.41 -4.06 -30.81
N GLY A 290 -2.29 -4.12 -30.09
CA GLY A 290 -1.10 -3.32 -30.38
C GLY A 290 -0.33 -3.83 -31.58
N ASN A 291 0.53 -2.97 -32.14
CA ASN A 291 1.45 -3.33 -33.23
C ASN A 291 2.87 -3.55 -32.67
N GLU A 292 3.55 -4.60 -33.11
CA GLU A 292 4.91 -4.91 -32.64
C GLU A 292 5.92 -3.76 -32.84
N GLN A 293 5.87 -3.06 -33.99
CA GLN A 293 6.76 -1.93 -34.26
C GLN A 293 6.50 -0.75 -33.33
N THR A 294 5.25 -0.57 -32.87
CA THR A 294 4.91 0.54 -31.96
C THR A 294 5.39 0.28 -30.53
N LEU A 295 5.47 -0.98 -30.12
CA LEU A 295 6.06 -1.39 -28.84
C LEU A 295 7.60 -1.36 -28.89
N THR A 296 8.17 -2.07 -29.86
CA THR A 296 9.62 -2.34 -29.92
C THR A 296 10.42 -1.15 -30.41
N ASN A 297 9.80 -0.25 -31.17
CA ASN A 297 10.46 0.82 -31.91
C ASN A 297 11.61 0.29 -32.80
N GLY A 298 11.51 -0.96 -33.26
CA GLY A 298 12.53 -1.65 -34.06
C GLY A 298 13.72 -2.21 -33.26
N SER A 299 13.72 -2.12 -31.93
CA SER A 299 14.76 -2.70 -31.07
C SER A 299 14.39 -4.12 -30.61
N ASP A 300 15.38 -5.00 -30.68
CA ASP A 300 15.27 -6.36 -30.12
C ASP A 300 15.49 -6.40 -28.60
N ASP A 301 16.04 -5.32 -28.04
CA ASP A 301 16.25 -5.14 -26.61
C ASP A 301 15.01 -4.55 -25.94
N MET A 302 14.50 -5.24 -24.93
CA MET A 302 13.32 -4.83 -24.17
C MET A 302 13.54 -3.57 -23.35
N GLU A 303 14.80 -3.21 -23.04
CA GLU A 303 15.11 -1.94 -22.37
C GLU A 303 14.74 -0.72 -23.22
N ASP A 304 14.64 -0.89 -24.54
CA ASP A 304 14.25 0.16 -25.49
C ASP A 304 12.74 0.19 -25.80
N TRP A 305 11.98 -0.80 -25.33
CA TRP A 305 10.56 -0.92 -25.66
C TRP A 305 9.74 0.20 -25.01
N LYS A 306 8.89 0.84 -25.81
CA LYS A 306 8.06 1.96 -25.34
C LYS A 306 7.08 1.47 -24.28
N GLY A 307 7.08 2.16 -23.14
CA GLY A 307 6.18 1.85 -22.03
C GLY A 307 6.57 0.62 -21.21
N ILE A 308 7.68 -0.04 -21.51
CA ILE A 308 8.17 -1.19 -20.74
C ILE A 308 9.37 -0.75 -19.91
N THR A 309 9.47 -1.26 -18.68
CA THR A 309 10.67 -1.08 -17.85
C THR A 309 11.19 -2.42 -17.41
N VAL A 310 12.43 -2.70 -17.78
CA VAL A 310 13.16 -3.91 -17.42
C VAL A 310 14.17 -3.60 -16.33
N ARG A 311 14.27 -4.48 -15.32
CA ARG A 311 15.33 -4.42 -14.30
C ARG A 311 15.88 -5.82 -14.08
N GLY A 312 17.21 -5.97 -14.20
CA GLY A 312 17.87 -7.26 -14.05
C GLY A 312 17.35 -8.30 -15.05
N GLY A 313 17.04 -7.87 -16.28
CA GLY A 313 16.52 -8.74 -17.34
C GLY A 313 15.06 -9.18 -17.17
N ARG A 314 14.30 -8.61 -16.22
CA ARG A 314 12.88 -8.92 -15.98
C ARG A 314 12.00 -7.69 -16.10
N VAL A 315 10.78 -7.86 -16.60
CA VAL A 315 9.83 -6.75 -16.73
C VAL A 315 9.27 -6.41 -15.37
N THR A 316 9.39 -5.13 -15.01
CA THR A 316 8.93 -4.59 -13.73
C THR A 316 7.79 -3.61 -13.89
N LYS A 317 7.69 -2.91 -15.03
CA LYS A 317 6.59 -1.99 -15.30
C LYS A 317 6.10 -2.09 -16.73
N ILE A 318 4.79 -1.89 -16.89
CA ILE A 318 4.08 -1.79 -18.17
C ILE A 318 3.27 -0.48 -18.16
N GLY A 319 3.33 0.29 -19.24
CA GLY A 319 2.55 1.50 -19.49
C GLY A 319 3.21 2.85 -19.16
N GLU A 320 4.45 2.88 -18.63
CA GLU A 320 5.06 4.10 -18.05
C GLU A 320 5.36 5.26 -19.04
N ARG A 321 5.38 5.01 -20.35
CA ARG A 321 5.78 5.99 -21.38
C ARG A 321 4.81 6.11 -22.55
N ILE A 322 3.61 5.55 -22.42
CA ILE A 322 2.59 5.60 -23.46
C ILE A 322 1.50 6.53 -22.94
N PHE A 323 1.71 7.84 -23.07
CA PHE A 323 0.68 8.83 -22.79
C PHE A 323 -0.53 8.54 -23.70
N GLY A 324 -1.65 8.07 -23.13
CA GLY A 324 -2.97 8.03 -23.77
C GLY A 324 -3.12 7.11 -24.99
N CYS A 325 -2.86 5.81 -24.87
CA CYS A 325 -3.20 4.88 -25.96
C CYS A 325 -4.73 4.67 -26.05
N ASN A 326 -5.43 5.50 -26.82
CA ASN A 326 -6.86 5.33 -27.11
C ASN A 326 -7.21 4.14 -28.05
N ALA A 327 -6.31 3.16 -28.18
CA ALA A 327 -6.34 2.21 -29.30
C ALA A 327 -6.14 0.73 -28.94
N LEU A 328 -5.61 0.35 -27.77
CA LEU A 328 -5.56 -1.07 -27.43
C LEU A 328 -7.00 -1.58 -27.23
N ASN A 329 -7.41 -2.62 -27.93
CA ASN A 329 -8.82 -3.01 -28.08
C ASN A 329 -9.09 -4.52 -27.95
N GLY A 330 -8.18 -5.27 -27.32
CA GLY A 330 -8.33 -6.71 -27.06
C GLY A 330 -8.47 -7.06 -25.57
N GLU A 331 -8.25 -8.34 -25.24
CA GLU A 331 -8.32 -8.83 -23.86
C GLU A 331 -6.96 -8.75 -23.15
N ILE A 332 -6.97 -8.76 -21.82
CA ILE A 332 -5.76 -8.96 -21.02
C ILE A 332 -5.50 -10.48 -20.91
N PRO A 333 -4.48 -11.03 -21.59
CA PRO A 333 -4.23 -12.46 -21.57
C PRO A 333 -3.67 -12.93 -20.23
N LYS A 334 -4.00 -14.17 -19.86
CA LYS A 334 -3.58 -14.84 -18.61
C LYS A 334 -2.06 -14.90 -18.43
N GLU A 335 -1.32 -14.87 -19.52
CA GLU A 335 0.14 -14.87 -19.56
C GLU A 335 0.75 -13.66 -18.84
N ILE A 336 -0.03 -12.60 -18.56
CA ILE A 336 0.42 -11.51 -17.68
C ILE A 336 0.95 -12.01 -16.33
N GLY A 337 0.42 -13.12 -15.82
CA GLY A 337 0.88 -13.76 -14.60
C GLY A 337 2.28 -14.38 -14.68
N ASN A 338 2.85 -14.55 -15.88
CA ASN A 338 4.22 -15.03 -16.05
C ASN A 338 5.26 -13.94 -15.71
N CYS A 339 4.87 -12.68 -15.82
CA CYS A 339 5.71 -11.54 -15.45
C CYS A 339 5.67 -11.31 -13.92
N THR A 340 6.17 -12.29 -13.17
CA THR A 340 6.11 -12.33 -11.68
C THR A 340 6.88 -11.21 -10.98
N LYS A 341 7.69 -10.45 -11.72
CA LYS A 341 8.44 -9.29 -11.21
C LYS A 341 7.74 -7.95 -11.47
N LEU A 342 6.52 -7.96 -12.03
CA LEU A 342 5.74 -6.75 -12.21
C LEU A 342 5.45 -6.06 -10.87
N THR A 343 5.83 -4.79 -10.81
CA THR A 343 5.49 -3.86 -9.74
C THR A 343 4.44 -2.86 -10.18
N THR A 344 4.32 -2.56 -11.48
CA THR A 344 3.40 -1.54 -11.98
C THR A 344 2.78 -1.95 -13.30
N VAL A 345 1.45 -1.87 -13.38
CA VAL A 345 0.69 -2.05 -14.62
C VAL A 345 -0.21 -0.82 -14.79
N TRP A 346 0.06 -0.03 -15.81
CA TRP A 346 -0.74 1.10 -16.27
C TRP A 346 -1.30 0.79 -17.66
N LEU A 347 -2.57 0.40 -17.72
CA LEU A 347 -3.29 0.13 -18.96
C LEU A 347 -4.62 0.91 -18.99
N ASN A 348 -4.72 1.99 -18.22
CA ASN A 348 -5.90 2.84 -18.19
C ASN A 348 -6.11 3.59 -19.51
N GLU A 349 -7.33 4.04 -19.76
CA GLU A 349 -7.72 4.84 -20.94
C GLU A 349 -7.46 4.11 -22.27
N ASN A 350 -7.88 2.84 -22.34
CA ASN A 350 -7.82 2.02 -23.54
C ASN A 350 -9.23 1.47 -23.88
N LYS A 351 -9.33 0.59 -24.88
CA LYS A 351 -10.56 -0.14 -25.25
C LYS A 351 -10.46 -1.62 -24.88
N LEU A 352 -9.69 -1.96 -23.84
CA LEU A 352 -9.51 -3.35 -23.43
C LEU A 352 -10.83 -3.96 -22.97
N SER A 353 -11.08 -5.19 -23.36
CA SER A 353 -12.33 -5.91 -23.09
C SER A 353 -12.04 -7.29 -22.46
N GLY A 354 -13.06 -8.12 -22.30
CA GLY A 354 -12.92 -9.42 -21.63
C GLY A 354 -12.82 -9.28 -20.11
N VAL A 355 -12.25 -10.28 -19.44
CA VAL A 355 -12.16 -10.35 -17.97
C VAL A 355 -10.78 -9.94 -17.47
N ILE A 356 -10.69 -9.53 -16.20
CA ILE A 356 -9.39 -9.43 -15.53
C ILE A 356 -8.92 -10.87 -15.22
N PRO A 357 -7.80 -11.35 -15.79
CA PRO A 357 -7.35 -12.72 -15.58
C PRO A 357 -6.93 -12.93 -14.12
N LYS A 358 -7.36 -14.04 -13.52
CA LYS A 358 -7.00 -14.41 -12.14
C LYS A 358 -5.49 -14.54 -11.95
N GLU A 359 -4.76 -14.85 -13.02
CA GLU A 359 -3.31 -14.97 -13.06
C GLU A 359 -2.60 -13.64 -12.73
N ILE A 360 -3.30 -12.49 -12.75
CA ILE A 360 -2.76 -11.23 -12.22
C ILE A 360 -2.31 -11.38 -10.76
N GLY A 361 -2.92 -12.29 -9.99
CA GLY A 361 -2.53 -12.61 -8.62
C GLY A 361 -1.15 -13.28 -8.49
N ASN A 362 -0.56 -13.75 -9.60
CA ASN A 362 0.81 -14.28 -9.60
C ASN A 362 1.86 -13.15 -9.55
N CYS A 363 1.47 -11.91 -9.89
CA CYS A 363 2.32 -10.73 -9.81
C CYS A 363 2.35 -10.19 -8.36
N THR A 364 2.83 -10.98 -7.41
CA THR A 364 2.76 -10.65 -5.97
C THR A 364 3.55 -9.39 -5.57
N ALA A 365 4.46 -8.93 -6.42
CA ALA A 365 5.23 -7.69 -6.25
C ALA A 365 4.47 -6.44 -6.73
N LEU A 366 3.26 -6.59 -7.28
CA LEU A 366 2.48 -5.51 -7.86
C LEU A 366 2.09 -4.48 -6.80
N THR A 367 2.50 -3.23 -7.00
CA THR A 367 2.20 -2.11 -6.12
C THR A 367 1.15 -1.18 -6.72
N ILE A 368 1.03 -1.13 -8.03
CA ILE A 368 0.04 -0.33 -8.75
C ILE A 368 -0.58 -1.15 -9.87
N LEU A 369 -1.91 -1.25 -9.85
CA LEU A 369 -2.71 -1.76 -10.95
C LEU A 369 -3.75 -0.69 -11.34
N ASP A 370 -3.56 -0.11 -12.51
CA ASP A 370 -4.52 0.83 -13.10
C ASP A 370 -5.03 0.28 -14.43
N LEU A 371 -6.29 -0.17 -14.41
CA LEU A 371 -7.04 -0.66 -15.56
C LEU A 371 -8.29 0.19 -15.80
N SER A 372 -8.35 1.38 -15.21
CA SER A 372 -9.50 2.27 -15.31
C SER A 372 -9.78 2.73 -16.75
N GLN A 373 -10.99 3.19 -17.05
CA GLN A 373 -11.36 3.74 -18.37
C GLN A 373 -11.13 2.70 -19.48
N ASN A 374 -11.76 1.53 -19.37
CA ASN A 374 -11.70 0.43 -20.33
C ASN A 374 -13.11 -0.19 -20.51
N GLN A 375 -13.20 -1.32 -21.22
CA GLN A 375 -14.43 -2.08 -21.43
C GLN A 375 -14.40 -3.46 -20.73
N LEU A 376 -13.60 -3.60 -19.67
CA LEU A 376 -13.43 -4.85 -18.92
C LEU A 376 -14.74 -5.27 -18.26
N SER A 377 -14.99 -6.57 -18.19
CA SER A 377 -16.24 -7.19 -17.73
C SER A 377 -15.95 -8.39 -16.84
N GLY A 378 -17.00 -9.08 -16.36
CA GLY A 378 -16.85 -10.19 -15.42
C GLY A 378 -16.55 -9.72 -13.99
N GLU A 379 -16.09 -10.61 -13.14
CA GLU A 379 -15.82 -10.33 -11.72
C GLU A 379 -14.42 -9.77 -11.49
N ILE A 380 -14.23 -9.06 -10.38
CA ILE A 380 -12.89 -8.78 -9.85
C ILE A 380 -12.36 -10.11 -9.29
N PRO A 381 -11.25 -10.67 -9.81
CA PRO A 381 -10.74 -11.95 -9.34
C PRO A 381 -10.29 -11.85 -7.89
N LYS A 382 -10.70 -12.81 -7.05
CA LYS A 382 -10.29 -12.89 -5.64
C LYS A 382 -8.77 -12.98 -5.48
N GLU A 383 -8.08 -13.50 -6.50
CA GLU A 383 -6.62 -13.60 -6.57
C GLU A 383 -5.93 -12.23 -6.54
N ILE A 384 -6.65 -11.11 -6.75
CA ILE A 384 -6.11 -9.77 -6.50
C ILE A 384 -5.59 -9.62 -5.06
N GLY A 385 -6.16 -10.35 -4.10
CA GLY A 385 -5.71 -10.39 -2.71
C GLY A 385 -4.32 -11.02 -2.52
N ASN A 386 -3.76 -11.69 -3.53
CA ASN A 386 -2.39 -12.20 -3.49
C ASN A 386 -1.36 -11.08 -3.72
N CYS A 387 -1.77 -9.96 -4.32
CA CYS A 387 -0.94 -8.78 -4.54
C CYS A 387 -0.84 -7.96 -3.25
N THR A 388 -0.27 -8.52 -2.19
CA THR A 388 -0.26 -7.88 -0.85
C THR A 388 0.54 -6.57 -0.79
N ALA A 389 1.41 -6.33 -1.78
CA ALA A 389 2.17 -5.09 -1.93
C ALA A 389 1.36 -3.97 -2.62
N LEU A 390 0.12 -4.24 -3.04
CA LEU A 390 -0.70 -3.32 -3.81
C LEU A 390 -1.06 -2.09 -2.97
N THR A 391 -0.67 -0.93 -3.47
CA THR A 391 -0.94 0.39 -2.88
C THR A 391 -2.05 1.12 -3.61
N ARG A 392 -2.21 0.86 -4.91
CA ARG A 392 -3.25 1.50 -5.75
C ARG A 392 -3.92 0.44 -6.61
N LEU A 393 -5.23 0.31 -6.42
CA LEU A 393 -6.10 -0.51 -7.26
C LEU A 393 -7.16 0.39 -7.90
N ARG A 394 -7.05 0.60 -9.20
CA ARG A 394 -7.94 1.47 -9.96
C ARG A 394 -8.54 0.70 -11.12
N LEU A 395 -9.84 0.43 -11.01
CA LEU A 395 -10.63 -0.32 -11.96
C LEU A 395 -11.86 0.47 -12.43
N SER A 396 -11.89 1.78 -12.16
CA SER A 396 -13.06 2.62 -12.39
C SER A 396 -13.41 2.79 -13.87
N ASN A 397 -14.67 3.08 -14.17
CA ASN A 397 -15.20 3.21 -15.53
C ASN A 397 -14.90 1.99 -16.41
N ASN A 398 -15.52 0.86 -16.02
CA ASN A 398 -15.50 -0.41 -16.73
C ASN A 398 -16.90 -1.04 -16.65
N GLN A 399 -17.05 -2.29 -17.05
CA GLN A 399 -18.27 -3.08 -16.99
C GLN A 399 -18.18 -4.24 -15.98
N LEU A 400 -17.31 -4.13 -14.97
CA LEU A 400 -17.10 -5.18 -13.96
C LEU A 400 -18.37 -5.40 -13.16
N SER A 401 -18.62 -6.66 -12.78
CA SER A 401 -19.86 -7.12 -12.14
C SER A 401 -19.53 -8.11 -11.02
N GLY A 402 -20.54 -8.72 -10.39
CA GLY A 402 -20.34 -9.59 -9.23
C GLY A 402 -20.07 -8.79 -7.96
N VAL A 403 -19.43 -9.40 -6.97
CA VAL A 403 -19.17 -8.78 -5.66
C VAL A 403 -17.76 -8.21 -5.57
N ILE A 404 -17.55 -7.25 -4.66
CA ILE A 404 -16.19 -6.88 -4.25
C ILE A 404 -15.61 -8.07 -3.45
N PRO A 405 -14.51 -8.70 -3.88
CA PRO A 405 -13.96 -9.87 -3.20
C PRO A 405 -13.45 -9.47 -1.80
N LYS A 406 -13.79 -10.26 -0.78
CA LYS A 406 -13.33 -10.04 0.60
C LYS A 406 -11.81 -10.10 0.72
N GLU A 407 -11.16 -10.82 -0.19
CA GLU A 407 -9.71 -10.96 -0.30
C GLU A 407 -9.01 -9.62 -0.55
N ILE A 408 -9.73 -8.56 -0.94
CA ILE A 408 -9.19 -7.20 -1.00
C ILE A 408 -8.62 -6.73 0.35
N GLY A 409 -9.12 -7.27 1.47
CA GLY A 409 -8.59 -7.02 2.81
C GLY A 409 -7.17 -7.56 3.04
N ASN A 410 -6.67 -8.45 2.17
CA ASN A 410 -5.28 -8.93 2.23
C ASN A 410 -4.29 -7.88 1.69
N CYS A 411 -4.76 -6.91 0.90
CA CYS A 411 -3.94 -5.82 0.37
C CYS A 411 -3.75 -4.73 1.44
N THR A 412 -3.13 -5.06 2.56
CA THR A 412 -3.03 -4.15 3.72
C THR A 412 -2.22 -2.88 3.45
N ALA A 413 -1.42 -2.87 2.38
CA ALA A 413 -0.68 -1.69 1.91
C ALA A 413 -1.53 -0.75 1.03
N LEU A 414 -2.80 -1.08 0.75
CA LEU A 414 -3.66 -0.34 -0.14
C LEU A 414 -3.99 1.03 0.44
N THR A 415 -3.66 2.09 -0.31
CA THR A 415 -3.95 3.49 0.04
C THR A 415 -5.08 4.06 -0.83
N ASN A 416 -5.17 3.62 -2.09
CA ASN A 416 -6.17 4.10 -3.04
C ASN A 416 -6.94 2.93 -3.64
N LEU A 417 -8.23 2.86 -3.32
CA LEU A 417 -9.17 1.91 -3.90
C LEU A 417 -10.21 2.67 -4.75
N ASN A 418 -10.18 2.46 -6.06
CA ASN A 418 -11.15 3.04 -6.97
C ASN A 418 -11.82 1.98 -7.83
N LEU A 419 -13.08 1.66 -7.50
CA LEU A 419 -13.94 0.71 -8.21
C LEU A 419 -15.20 1.38 -8.77
N SER A 420 -15.24 2.72 -8.81
CA SER A 420 -16.43 3.47 -9.23
C SER A 420 -16.82 3.20 -10.68
N GLN A 421 -18.06 3.54 -11.05
CA GLN A 421 -18.55 3.46 -12.44
C GLN A 421 -18.37 2.05 -13.02
N ASN A 422 -18.97 1.08 -12.35
CA ASN A 422 -19.01 -0.33 -12.74
C ASN A 422 -20.43 -0.88 -12.50
N LYS A 423 -20.60 -2.20 -12.59
CA LYS A 423 -21.86 -2.92 -12.31
C LYS A 423 -21.72 -3.81 -11.07
N LEU A 424 -20.80 -3.49 -10.15
CA LEU A 424 -20.55 -4.28 -8.93
C LEU A 424 -21.80 -4.29 -8.05
N SER A 425 -22.02 -5.40 -7.35
CA SER A 425 -23.25 -5.68 -6.60
C SER A 425 -22.93 -6.37 -5.27
N GLY A 426 -23.96 -6.64 -4.47
CA GLY A 426 -23.78 -7.22 -3.14
C GLY A 426 -23.27 -6.20 -2.13
N VAL A 427 -22.71 -6.68 -1.01
CA VAL A 427 -22.29 -5.83 0.11
C VAL A 427 -20.87 -5.33 -0.05
N ILE A 428 -20.58 -4.18 0.57
CA ILE A 428 -19.19 -3.76 0.81
C ILE A 428 -18.59 -4.75 1.83
N PRO A 429 -17.51 -5.49 1.53
CA PRO A 429 -16.95 -6.48 2.44
C PRO A 429 -16.34 -5.79 3.66
N LYS A 430 -16.63 -6.30 4.86
CA LYS A 430 -16.08 -5.79 6.13
C LYS A 430 -14.56 -5.87 6.17
N GLU A 431 -13.97 -6.78 5.39
CA GLU A 431 -12.54 -7.00 5.28
C GLU A 431 -11.80 -5.76 4.74
N ILE A 432 -12.48 -4.81 4.08
CA ILE A 432 -11.91 -3.48 3.72
C ILE A 432 -11.30 -2.78 4.94
N GLY A 433 -11.87 -2.99 6.14
CA GLY A 433 -11.31 -2.45 7.38
C GLY A 433 -9.93 -2.99 7.77
N SER A 434 -9.43 -4.04 7.11
CA SER A 434 -8.07 -4.56 7.29
C SER A 434 -7.03 -3.72 6.54
N CYS A 435 -7.46 -2.94 5.55
CA CYS A 435 -6.62 -2.04 4.77
C CYS A 435 -6.50 -0.69 5.52
N THR A 436 -5.82 -0.71 6.67
CA THR A 436 -5.72 0.46 7.57
C THR A 436 -4.97 1.64 6.96
N ALA A 437 -4.21 1.40 5.87
CA ALA A 437 -3.51 2.42 5.10
C ALA A 437 -4.40 3.15 4.08
N LEU A 438 -5.66 2.76 3.91
CA LEU A 438 -6.57 3.39 2.95
C LEU A 438 -6.77 4.87 3.26
N THR A 439 -6.49 5.71 2.26
CA THR A 439 -6.77 7.15 2.26
C THR A 439 -7.99 7.47 1.42
N ASN A 440 -8.22 6.75 0.32
CA ASN A 440 -9.34 7.00 -0.57
C ASN A 440 -10.09 5.73 -0.92
N ILE A 441 -11.42 5.79 -0.77
CA ILE A 441 -12.35 4.74 -1.18
C ILE A 441 -13.37 5.36 -2.14
N TYR A 442 -13.33 4.96 -3.40
CA TYR A 442 -14.27 5.40 -4.43
C TYR A 442 -15.05 4.21 -4.97
N LEU A 443 -16.33 4.12 -4.62
CA LEU A 443 -17.24 3.04 -5.00
C LEU A 443 -18.53 3.55 -5.69
N TYR A 444 -18.60 4.86 -5.97
CA TYR A 444 -19.79 5.48 -6.55
C TYR A 444 -20.18 4.91 -7.92
N GLU A 445 -21.45 5.06 -8.33
CA GLU A 445 -22.00 4.53 -9.58
C GLU A 445 -21.77 3.02 -9.73
N ASN A 446 -22.38 2.25 -8.84
CA ASN A 446 -22.42 0.78 -8.86
C ASN A 446 -23.82 0.29 -8.43
N ASN A 447 -24.00 -1.02 -8.28
CA ASN A 447 -25.23 -1.66 -7.74
C ASN A 447 -25.01 -2.22 -6.32
N LEU A 448 -24.09 -1.66 -5.53
CA LEU A 448 -23.80 -2.15 -4.17
C LEU A 448 -25.01 -1.96 -3.26
N SER A 449 -25.18 -2.85 -2.30
CA SER A 449 -26.39 -2.95 -1.46
C SER A 449 -26.04 -3.32 -0.02
N GLY A 450 -27.03 -3.27 0.87
CA GLY A 450 -26.84 -3.53 2.30
C GLY A 450 -26.19 -2.35 3.02
N VAL A 451 -25.71 -2.60 4.24
CA VAL A 451 -25.15 -1.56 5.12
C VAL A 451 -23.69 -1.27 4.83
N ILE A 452 -23.25 -0.04 5.11
CA ILE A 452 -21.82 0.29 5.15
C ILE A 452 -21.20 -0.44 6.36
N PRO A 453 -20.17 -1.30 6.18
CA PRO A 453 -19.58 -2.03 7.28
C PRO A 453 -18.88 -1.08 8.26
N LYS A 454 -19.14 -1.25 9.56
CA LYS A 454 -18.52 -0.44 10.63
C LYS A 454 -16.99 -0.55 10.62
N GLU A 455 -16.45 -1.64 10.10
CA GLU A 455 -15.02 -1.89 10.00
C GLU A 455 -14.29 -0.86 9.12
N ILE A 456 -14.98 -0.10 8.26
CA ILE A 456 -14.37 1.04 7.53
C ILE A 456 -13.78 2.07 8.50
N GLY A 457 -14.34 2.20 9.71
CA GLY A 457 -13.77 3.05 10.77
C GLY A 457 -12.36 2.65 11.23
N ASN A 458 -11.87 1.46 10.87
CA ASN A 458 -10.48 1.04 11.13
C ASN A 458 -9.48 1.65 10.12
N CYS A 459 -9.96 2.19 9.00
CA CYS A 459 -9.14 2.91 8.03
C CYS A 459 -8.84 4.32 8.57
N THR A 460 -8.06 4.44 9.63
CA THR A 460 -7.84 5.72 10.33
C THR A 460 -7.13 6.78 9.47
N ALA A 461 -6.48 6.36 8.37
CA ALA A 461 -5.88 7.26 7.38
C ALA A 461 -6.87 7.78 6.33
N LEU A 462 -8.15 7.38 6.39
CA LEU A 462 -9.15 7.70 5.38
C LEU A 462 -9.43 9.20 5.33
N THR A 463 -9.34 9.76 4.13
CA THR A 463 -9.55 11.18 3.83
C THR A 463 -10.80 11.40 2.97
N ASP A 464 -11.05 10.47 2.05
CA ASP A 464 -12.14 10.56 1.08
C ASP A 464 -12.88 9.22 0.96
N ILE A 465 -14.20 9.28 1.10
CA ILE A 465 -15.08 8.14 0.83
C ILE A 465 -16.25 8.59 -0.04
N THR A 466 -16.39 7.99 -1.22
CA THR A 466 -17.52 8.26 -2.13
C THR A 466 -18.24 6.96 -2.48
N LEU A 467 -19.51 6.90 -2.11
CA LEU A 467 -20.39 5.74 -2.20
C LEU A 467 -21.69 6.10 -2.95
N SER A 468 -21.74 7.27 -3.58
CA SER A 468 -22.93 7.78 -4.24
C SER A 468 -23.43 6.87 -5.37
N ASP A 469 -24.70 6.96 -5.73
CA ASP A 469 -25.27 6.22 -6.86
C ASP A 469 -25.10 4.69 -6.70
N ASN A 470 -25.65 4.17 -5.60
CA ASN A 470 -25.69 2.75 -5.25
C ASN A 470 -27.06 2.42 -4.60
N ASN A 471 -27.23 1.19 -4.11
CA ASN A 471 -28.41 0.71 -3.38
C ASN A 471 -28.13 0.47 -1.88
N LEU A 472 -27.17 1.20 -1.28
CA LEU A 472 -26.80 1.03 0.12
C LEU A 472 -27.93 1.51 1.04
N GLU A 473 -28.09 0.86 2.18
CA GLU A 473 -29.21 1.09 3.10
C GLU A 473 -28.76 1.06 4.57
N GLY A 474 -29.71 1.24 5.49
CA GLY A 474 -29.46 1.27 6.93
C GLY A 474 -28.94 2.62 7.42
N ASP A 475 -28.27 2.59 8.56
CA ASP A 475 -27.70 3.77 9.20
C ASP A 475 -26.26 4.03 8.74
N PHE A 476 -25.85 5.29 8.78
CA PHE A 476 -24.48 5.67 8.51
C PHE A 476 -23.59 5.28 9.72
N PRO A 477 -22.45 4.57 9.51
CA PRO A 477 -21.72 3.96 10.61
C PRO A 477 -20.99 5.00 11.46
N GLU A 478 -21.29 5.03 12.76
CA GLU A 478 -20.63 5.93 13.73
C GLU A 478 -19.11 5.76 13.75
N SER A 479 -18.61 4.55 13.48
CA SER A 479 -17.18 4.23 13.50
C SER A 479 -16.33 5.07 12.55
N LEU A 480 -16.91 5.71 11.52
CA LEU A 480 -16.19 6.66 10.68
C LEU A 480 -15.71 7.91 11.44
N SER A 481 -16.24 8.20 12.63
CA SER A 481 -15.68 9.21 13.54
C SER A 481 -14.24 8.91 13.96
N ASN A 482 -13.80 7.65 13.84
CA ASN A 482 -12.43 7.23 14.15
C ASN A 482 -11.42 7.60 13.04
N CYS A 483 -11.88 8.22 11.94
CA CYS A 483 -11.04 8.67 10.83
C CYS A 483 -10.79 10.19 10.99
N PRO A 484 -9.74 10.62 11.71
CA PRO A 484 -9.51 12.04 12.04
C PRO A 484 -9.21 12.90 10.81
N SER A 485 -8.76 12.30 9.71
CA SER A 485 -8.40 12.99 8.47
C SER A 485 -9.53 12.98 7.43
N LEU A 486 -10.68 12.41 7.75
CA LEU A 486 -11.82 12.33 6.84
C LEU A 486 -12.35 13.73 6.58
N TYR A 487 -12.24 14.20 5.33
CA TYR A 487 -12.71 15.54 4.93
C TYR A 487 -13.78 15.49 3.82
N CYS A 488 -13.92 14.35 3.14
CA CYS A 488 -14.88 14.17 2.04
C CYS A 488 -15.68 12.88 2.23
N VAL A 489 -17.00 13.02 2.33
CA VAL A 489 -17.97 11.92 2.42
C VAL A 489 -19.09 12.20 1.42
N ASP A 490 -19.25 11.33 0.42
CA ASP A 490 -20.37 11.37 -0.52
C ASP A 490 -21.15 10.05 -0.44
N ILE A 491 -22.42 10.13 -0.08
CA ILE A 491 -23.34 8.99 0.06
C ILE A 491 -24.65 9.20 -0.71
N MET A 492 -24.70 10.20 -1.57
CA MET A 492 -25.92 10.63 -2.26
C MET A 492 -26.48 9.50 -3.14
N GLN A 493 -27.78 9.53 -3.43
CA GLN A 493 -28.41 8.55 -4.33
C GLN A 493 -28.20 7.10 -3.86
N ASN A 494 -28.58 6.83 -2.61
CA ASN A 494 -28.66 5.52 -1.96
C ASN A 494 -30.01 5.40 -1.23
N ASN A 495 -30.26 4.26 -0.59
CA ASN A 495 -31.50 3.93 0.12
C ASN A 495 -31.34 3.99 1.66
N PHE A 496 -30.52 4.90 2.18
CA PHE A 496 -30.31 5.04 3.63
C PHE A 496 -31.61 5.39 4.36
N SER A 497 -31.91 4.64 5.40
CA SER A 497 -33.16 4.73 6.16
C SER A 497 -32.84 5.19 7.59
N GLY A 498 -32.43 6.45 7.79
CA GLY A 498 -31.88 6.85 9.10
C GLY A 498 -32.24 8.26 9.55
N LYS A 499 -32.96 8.35 10.68
CA LYS A 499 -33.51 9.56 11.32
C LYS A 499 -32.49 10.50 11.97
N THR A 500 -31.19 10.25 11.85
CA THR A 500 -30.13 11.03 12.51
C THR A 500 -28.82 10.96 11.73
N ILE A 501 -28.36 12.11 11.23
CA ILE A 501 -26.96 12.33 10.85
C ILE A 501 -26.15 12.25 12.16
N PRO A 502 -25.10 11.41 12.26
CA PRO A 502 -24.24 11.41 13.44
C PRO A 502 -23.69 12.82 13.70
N ALA A 503 -23.67 13.29 14.95
CA ALA A 503 -23.31 14.68 15.27
C ALA A 503 -21.91 15.09 14.73
N TRP A 504 -20.98 14.14 14.62
CA TRP A 504 -19.66 14.36 14.04
C TRP A 504 -19.69 14.62 12.53
N LEU A 505 -20.77 14.24 11.85
CA LEU A 505 -21.02 14.49 10.43
C LEU A 505 -21.70 15.86 10.21
N GLU A 506 -22.18 16.55 11.25
CA GLU A 506 -22.79 17.89 11.15
C GLU A 506 -21.84 18.98 10.61
N PRO A 507 -20.53 19.04 10.94
CA PRO A 507 -19.61 20.00 10.31
C PRO A 507 -19.44 19.77 8.80
N PHE A 508 -19.62 18.53 8.35
CA PHE A 508 -19.64 18.15 6.93
C PHE A 508 -20.98 18.51 6.29
N HIS A 509 -22.06 18.61 7.08
CA HIS A 509 -23.35 19.14 6.68
C HIS A 509 -23.31 20.68 6.58
N GLN A 510 -22.86 21.41 7.62
CA GLN A 510 -22.82 22.87 7.68
C GLN A 510 -21.92 23.53 6.63
N LYS A 511 -20.86 22.85 6.17
CA LYS A 511 -19.99 23.34 5.10
C LYS A 511 -20.60 23.21 3.70
N TYR A 512 -21.68 22.44 3.54
CA TYR A 512 -22.29 22.13 2.24
C TYR A 512 -23.82 22.33 2.15
N THR A 513 -24.56 22.59 3.25
CA THR A 513 -26.03 22.80 3.22
C THR A 513 -26.54 24.11 3.83
N GLY A 514 -25.68 24.91 4.49
CA GLY A 514 -26.01 26.29 4.90
C GLY A 514 -27.23 26.49 5.81
N THR A 515 -27.90 25.44 6.30
CA THR A 515 -29.13 25.55 7.09
C THR A 515 -29.07 24.61 8.29
N GLY A 516 -29.02 25.22 9.48
CA GLY A 516 -28.74 24.59 10.77
C GLY A 516 -29.98 24.14 11.53
N ASP A 517 -30.99 23.59 10.87
CA ASP A 517 -32.30 23.35 11.48
C ASP A 517 -32.85 21.93 11.32
N GLY A 518 -32.04 20.97 10.85
CA GLY A 518 -32.25 19.54 11.13
C GLY A 518 -33.60 18.94 10.69
N LYS A 519 -34.37 19.64 9.86
CA LYS A 519 -35.73 19.26 9.45
C LYS A 519 -35.83 19.28 7.93
N GLY A 520 -35.39 18.19 7.31
CA GLY A 520 -35.47 17.96 5.86
C GLY A 520 -34.42 16.99 5.37
N LEU A 521 -34.23 15.86 6.06
CA LEU A 521 -32.93 15.20 6.06
C LEU A 521 -32.55 14.37 4.82
N TYR A 522 -33.47 14.06 3.88
CA TYR A 522 -33.07 13.25 2.71
C TYR A 522 -33.79 13.52 1.38
N SER A 523 -34.72 14.49 1.27
CA SER A 523 -35.46 14.71 0.01
C SER A 523 -35.13 15.98 -0.76
N ASP A 524 -34.52 17.00 -0.16
CA ASP A 524 -34.26 18.28 -0.84
C ASP A 524 -32.88 18.84 -0.49
N TRP A 525 -31.83 18.15 -0.93
CA TRP A 525 -30.53 18.83 -1.06
C TRP A 525 -30.63 19.80 -2.23
N ASN A 526 -30.43 21.09 -1.95
CA ASN A 526 -30.53 22.17 -2.92
C ASN A 526 -29.48 21.97 -4.03
N LYS A 527 -29.91 21.35 -5.13
CA LYS A 527 -29.10 20.74 -6.19
C LYS A 527 -28.17 21.73 -6.92
N ASP A 528 -28.34 23.02 -6.71
CA ASP A 528 -27.56 24.11 -7.33
C ASP A 528 -26.33 24.54 -6.50
N GLU A 529 -26.33 24.34 -5.18
CA GLU A 529 -25.30 24.90 -4.29
C GLU A 529 -24.01 24.06 -4.25
N LEU A 530 -24.14 22.72 -4.31
CA LEU A 530 -23.01 21.80 -4.44
C LEU A 530 -22.28 21.96 -5.79
N PHE A 531 -23.06 22.20 -6.85
CA PHE A 531 -22.55 22.50 -8.20
C PHE A 531 -21.73 23.79 -8.19
N LEU A 532 -22.27 24.86 -7.59
CA LEU A 532 -21.60 26.15 -7.47
C LEU A 532 -20.31 26.07 -6.64
N ASN A 533 -20.25 25.21 -5.62
CA ASN A 533 -19.05 25.04 -4.80
C ASN A 533 -17.94 24.24 -5.51
N LYS A 534 -18.27 23.23 -6.32
CA LYS A 534 -17.29 22.54 -7.18
C LYS A 534 -16.75 23.49 -8.26
N ALA A 535 -17.64 24.28 -8.85
CA ALA A 535 -17.27 25.33 -9.81
C ALA A 535 -16.28 26.32 -9.20
N ARG A 536 -16.60 26.90 -8.04
CA ARG A 536 -15.75 27.86 -7.33
C ARG A 536 -14.36 27.32 -7.03
N LYS A 537 -14.24 26.05 -6.62
CA LYS A 537 -12.93 25.43 -6.36
C LYS A 537 -12.10 25.27 -7.63
N ALA A 538 -12.71 24.83 -8.74
CA ALA A 538 -12.02 24.68 -10.01
C ALA A 538 -11.60 26.05 -10.61
N ILE A 539 -12.41 27.09 -10.38
CA ILE A 539 -12.10 28.44 -10.85
C ILE A 539 -11.06 29.10 -9.95
N ALA A 540 -11.09 28.88 -8.63
CA ALA A 540 -10.09 29.41 -7.70
C ALA A 540 -8.69 28.78 -7.87
N SER A 541 -8.57 27.68 -8.63
CA SER A 541 -7.28 27.08 -9.02
C SER A 541 -6.65 27.69 -10.27
N ILE A 542 -7.35 28.59 -10.96
CA ILE A 542 -6.77 29.44 -12.03
C ILE A 542 -5.84 30.45 -11.36
N ARG A 543 -4.55 30.48 -11.75
CA ARG A 543 -3.58 31.48 -11.27
C ARG A 543 -3.17 32.36 -12.44
N ASN A 544 -3.66 33.60 -12.45
CA ASN A 544 -3.22 34.60 -13.41
C ASN A 544 -3.40 36.01 -12.85
N ASP A 545 -2.31 36.77 -12.75
CA ASP A 545 -2.28 38.09 -12.11
C ASP A 545 -2.97 39.19 -12.96
N GLU A 546 -3.31 38.91 -14.23
CA GLU A 546 -4.02 39.85 -15.12
C GLU A 546 -5.51 39.50 -15.34
N ALA A 547 -5.97 38.29 -14.99
CA ALA A 547 -7.35 37.82 -15.21
C ALA A 547 -8.19 37.69 -13.92
N GLU A 548 -7.63 38.04 -12.76
CA GLU A 548 -8.26 37.80 -11.45
C GLU A 548 -9.59 38.56 -11.29
N GLU A 549 -9.67 39.79 -11.82
CA GLU A 549 -10.87 40.62 -11.72
C GLU A 549 -12.01 40.12 -12.64
N GLU A 550 -11.68 39.73 -13.88
CA GLU A 550 -12.63 39.18 -14.85
C GLU A 550 -13.18 37.82 -14.40
N ILE A 551 -12.31 36.95 -13.90
CA ILE A 551 -12.69 35.63 -13.39
C ILE A 551 -13.55 35.76 -12.12
N THR A 552 -13.21 36.71 -11.23
CA THR A 552 -14.02 36.99 -10.03
C THR A 552 -15.42 37.49 -10.39
N GLU A 553 -15.52 38.35 -11.41
CA GLU A 553 -16.82 38.83 -11.90
C GLU A 553 -17.62 37.71 -12.60
N LEU A 554 -16.96 36.84 -13.38
CA LEU A 554 -17.60 35.67 -13.98
C LEU A 554 -18.08 34.66 -12.91
N GLN A 555 -17.32 34.48 -11.82
CA GLN A 555 -17.78 33.68 -10.66
C GLN A 555 -19.03 34.29 -10.02
N ARG A 556 -19.08 35.61 -9.90
CA ARG A 556 -20.22 36.34 -9.33
C ARG A 556 -21.45 36.22 -10.23
N GLN A 557 -21.28 36.41 -11.54
CA GLN A 557 -22.35 36.26 -12.52
C GLN A 557 -22.87 34.83 -12.58
N LEU A 558 -21.97 33.84 -12.56
CA LEU A 558 -22.34 32.43 -12.51
C LEU A 558 -23.23 32.13 -11.29
N PHE A 559 -22.86 32.67 -10.13
CA PHE A 559 -23.65 32.51 -8.91
C PHE A 559 -25.03 33.17 -9.02
N VAL A 560 -25.10 34.37 -9.59
CA VAL A 560 -26.36 35.08 -9.80
C VAL A 560 -27.27 34.33 -10.78
N HIS A 561 -26.74 33.90 -11.93
CA HIS A 561 -27.49 33.18 -12.96
C HIS A 561 -27.97 31.80 -12.47
N ALA A 562 -27.12 31.06 -11.74
CA ALA A 562 -27.50 29.78 -11.18
C ALA A 562 -28.58 29.93 -10.09
N LYS A 563 -28.48 30.97 -9.24
CA LYS A 563 -29.48 31.25 -8.20
C LYS A 563 -30.81 31.71 -8.79
N SER A 564 -30.80 32.41 -9.93
CA SER A 564 -32.02 32.78 -10.67
C SER A 564 -32.58 31.67 -11.55
N LYS A 565 -31.95 30.48 -11.57
CA LYS A 565 -32.30 29.33 -12.43
C LYS A 565 -32.33 29.68 -13.93
N ASP A 566 -31.54 30.68 -14.36
CA ASP A 566 -31.43 31.08 -15.76
C ASP A 566 -30.42 30.17 -16.46
N LYS A 567 -30.91 29.05 -17.00
CA LYS A 567 -30.11 27.94 -17.54
C LYS A 567 -29.17 28.39 -18.67
N THR A 568 -29.68 29.20 -19.59
CA THR A 568 -28.95 29.65 -20.76
C THR A 568 -27.76 30.49 -20.34
N LYS A 569 -27.99 31.50 -19.49
CA LYS A 569 -26.91 32.35 -18.98
C LYS A 569 -25.93 31.60 -18.09
N THR A 570 -26.40 30.65 -17.29
CA THR A 570 -25.53 29.82 -16.44
C THR A 570 -24.56 28.99 -17.27
N LEU A 571 -25.04 28.35 -18.35
CA LEU A 571 -24.21 27.56 -19.27
C LEU A 571 -23.26 28.44 -20.09
N GLU A 572 -23.72 29.61 -20.55
CA GLU A 572 -22.90 30.57 -21.28
C GLU A 572 -21.73 31.07 -20.41
N THR A 573 -21.99 31.50 -19.17
CA THR A 573 -20.94 31.93 -18.23
C THR A 573 -19.93 30.82 -17.97
N PHE A 574 -20.37 29.57 -17.89
CA PHE A 574 -19.50 28.41 -17.68
C PHE A 574 -18.62 28.05 -18.87
N GLU A 575 -19.12 28.13 -20.10
CA GLU A 575 -18.32 27.87 -21.31
C GLU A 575 -17.26 28.96 -21.52
N ILE A 576 -17.53 30.20 -21.10
CA ILE A 576 -16.54 31.28 -21.07
C ILE A 576 -15.41 30.92 -20.09
N ILE A 577 -15.76 30.55 -18.86
CA ILE A 577 -14.80 30.10 -17.82
C ILE A 577 -13.96 28.91 -18.32
N LYS A 578 -14.59 27.93 -18.97
CA LYS A 578 -13.91 26.76 -19.53
C LYS A 578 -12.91 27.12 -20.62
N ARG A 579 -13.23 28.08 -21.49
CA ARG A 579 -12.31 28.55 -22.55
C ARG A 579 -11.08 29.22 -21.94
N ILE A 580 -11.29 30.09 -20.95
CA ILE A 580 -10.20 30.75 -20.20
C ILE A 580 -9.30 29.69 -19.55
N ALA A 581 -9.89 28.75 -18.82
CA ALA A 581 -9.13 27.70 -18.15
C ALA A 581 -8.39 26.73 -19.09
N LYS A 582 -8.94 26.43 -20.27
CA LYS A 582 -8.23 25.65 -21.31
C LYS A 582 -7.02 26.40 -21.87
N GLY A 583 -7.09 27.73 -21.96
CA GLY A 583 -5.96 28.57 -22.38
C GLY A 583 -4.79 28.50 -21.41
N GLU A 584 -5.05 28.28 -20.13
CA GLU A 584 -4.02 28.20 -19.08
C GLU A 584 -3.52 26.77 -18.82
N SER A 585 -4.43 25.79 -18.81
CA SER A 585 -4.07 24.39 -18.57
C SER A 585 -5.12 23.45 -19.14
N GLU A 586 -4.68 22.55 -20.02
CA GLU A 586 -5.55 21.52 -20.59
C GLU A 586 -6.20 20.64 -19.50
N ARG A 587 -5.47 20.37 -18.41
CA ARG A 587 -5.97 19.66 -17.23
C ARG A 587 -7.12 20.41 -16.57
N LEU A 588 -6.97 21.71 -16.36
CA LEU A 588 -7.98 22.55 -15.70
C LEU A 588 -9.23 22.71 -16.56
N GLY A 589 -9.02 22.88 -17.87
CA GLY A 589 -10.09 22.85 -18.86
C GLY A 589 -10.87 21.54 -18.88
N ASN A 590 -10.20 20.40 -18.66
CA ASN A 590 -10.85 19.09 -18.55
C ASN A 590 -11.61 18.93 -17.22
N GLU A 591 -11.07 19.42 -16.11
CA GLU A 591 -11.77 19.44 -14.82
C GLU A 591 -13.07 20.28 -14.89
N ILE A 592 -13.02 21.47 -15.51
CA ILE A 592 -14.21 22.30 -15.73
C ILE A 592 -15.18 21.66 -16.73
N SER A 593 -14.66 20.92 -17.73
CA SER A 593 -15.50 20.17 -18.67
C SER A 593 -16.28 19.05 -17.97
N GLN A 594 -15.67 18.36 -16.99
CA GLN A 594 -16.37 17.36 -16.19
C GLN A 594 -17.46 17.96 -15.30
N VAL A 595 -17.20 19.14 -14.72
CA VAL A 595 -18.20 19.90 -13.95
C VAL A 595 -19.37 20.33 -14.85
N LEU A 596 -19.09 20.79 -16.06
CA LEU A 596 -20.10 21.17 -17.05
C LEU A 596 -20.91 19.97 -17.55
N LEU A 597 -20.24 18.83 -17.77
CA LEU A 597 -20.85 17.58 -18.17
C LEU A 597 -21.85 17.12 -17.11
N PHE A 598 -21.45 17.16 -15.83
CA PHE A 598 -22.32 16.86 -14.70
C PHE A 598 -23.57 17.76 -14.67
N TYR A 599 -23.43 19.07 -14.98
CA TYR A 599 -24.57 20.00 -15.07
C TYR A 599 -25.51 19.71 -16.24
N ARG A 600 -24.98 19.33 -17.42
CA ARG A 600 -25.79 18.99 -18.60
C ARG A 600 -26.54 17.66 -18.41
N PHE A 601 -25.91 16.65 -17.81
CA PHE A 601 -26.56 15.37 -17.48
C PHE A 601 -27.66 15.53 -16.43
N ARG A 602 -27.49 16.47 -15.48
CA ARG A 602 -28.46 16.79 -14.42
C ARG A 602 -29.84 17.22 -14.95
N ASP A 603 -29.91 17.82 -16.15
CA ASP A 603 -31.13 18.49 -16.61
C ASP A 603 -31.93 17.75 -17.69
N ASN A 604 -31.31 16.85 -18.47
CA ASN A 604 -32.01 16.22 -19.60
C ASN A 604 -32.66 14.87 -19.30
N GLY A 605 -32.54 14.31 -18.08
CA GLY A 605 -33.18 13.04 -17.71
C GLY A 605 -32.84 11.82 -18.58
N HIS A 606 -31.97 11.98 -19.57
CA HIS A 606 -31.60 11.00 -20.59
C HIS A 606 -30.09 10.79 -20.58
N ARG A 607 -29.73 9.50 -20.55
CA ARG A 607 -28.34 9.00 -20.58
C ARG A 607 -27.76 9.16 -21.98
N TYR A 608 -26.93 10.16 -22.18
CA TYR A 608 -25.96 10.16 -23.29
C TYR A 608 -24.76 9.31 -22.92
N LYS A 609 -24.31 8.46 -23.85
CA LYS A 609 -23.37 7.37 -23.55
C LYS A 609 -21.92 7.71 -23.89
N ASN A 610 -21.66 8.77 -24.66
CA ASN A 610 -20.30 9.26 -24.99
C ASN A 610 -20.22 10.79 -25.21
N ILE A 611 -19.00 11.34 -25.22
CA ILE A 611 -18.71 12.77 -25.43
C ILE A 611 -19.01 13.23 -26.88
N ASP A 612 -18.94 12.30 -27.84
CA ASP A 612 -19.19 12.55 -29.27
C ASP A 612 -20.69 12.72 -29.58
N ASP A 613 -21.59 12.32 -28.67
CA ASP A 613 -23.04 12.55 -28.79
C ASP A 613 -23.43 14.03 -28.54
N ILE A 614 -22.46 14.89 -28.20
CA ILE A 614 -22.65 16.32 -27.87
C ILE A 614 -22.29 17.22 -29.07
N GLN A 615 -22.74 16.88 -30.27
CA GLN A 615 -22.70 17.82 -31.39
C GLN A 615 -24.05 18.53 -31.57
N GLU A 616 -23.94 19.87 -31.54
CA GLU A 616 -24.93 20.90 -31.88
C GLU A 616 -26.01 21.26 -30.85
N ILE A 617 -25.89 22.48 -30.31
CA ILE A 617 -27.05 23.28 -29.91
C ILE A 617 -27.52 24.02 -31.17
N PRO A 618 -28.72 23.78 -31.70
CA PRO A 618 -29.27 24.58 -32.77
C PRO A 618 -29.61 25.98 -32.24
N GLY A 619 -29.08 27.03 -32.88
CA GLY A 619 -29.47 28.41 -32.60
C GLY A 619 -28.43 29.31 -31.92
N GLY A 620 -27.14 29.02 -32.04
CA GLY A 620 -26.09 29.94 -31.63
C GLY A 620 -26.16 31.26 -32.41
N LYS A 621 -26.76 32.30 -31.83
CA LYS A 621 -26.42 33.67 -32.23
C LYS A 621 -24.98 33.92 -31.78
N GLN A 622 -24.10 34.24 -32.72
CA GLN A 622 -22.83 34.90 -32.41
C GLN A 622 -23.16 36.17 -31.64
N ILE A 623 -22.63 36.31 -30.42
CA ILE A 623 -22.67 37.56 -29.66
C ILE A 623 -21.22 37.93 -29.38
N SER A 624 -20.85 39.10 -29.90
CA SER A 624 -19.58 39.78 -29.75
C SER A 624 -19.34 40.23 -28.30
N LEU A 625 -18.09 40.25 -27.87
CA LEU A 625 -17.67 40.73 -26.54
C LEU A 625 -17.92 42.25 -26.41
N PRO A 626 -18.31 42.75 -25.23
CA PRO A 626 -18.34 44.18 -24.96
C PRO A 626 -16.91 44.69 -24.75
N GLY A 627 -16.32 45.31 -25.76
CA GLY A 627 -14.98 45.91 -25.65
C GLY A 627 -14.22 46.06 -26.96
N GLU A 628 -14.61 45.37 -28.03
CA GLU A 628 -14.02 45.58 -29.35
C GLU A 628 -14.80 46.68 -30.09
N SER A 629 -14.26 47.90 -30.08
CA SER A 629 -14.57 48.88 -31.12
C SER A 629 -13.95 48.38 -32.45
N PRO A 630 -14.72 48.29 -33.54
CA PRO A 630 -14.17 47.85 -34.83
C PRO A 630 -13.56 49.03 -35.58
N GLU A 631 -12.24 49.09 -35.66
CA GLU A 631 -11.40 49.92 -36.57
C GLU A 631 -9.93 49.50 -36.26
N GLU A 632 -9.07 49.01 -37.14
CA GLU A 632 -9.00 48.78 -38.60
C GLU A 632 -8.27 47.44 -38.87
#